data_AF-A0A0F8W3V3-F1
#
_entry.id   AF-A0A0F8W3V3-F1
#
_cell.length_a   1.000
_cell.length_b   1.000
_cell.length_c   1.000
_cell.angle_alpha   90.00
_cell.angle_beta   90.00
_cell.angle_gamma   90.00
#
_symmetry.space_group_name_H-M   'P 1'
#
loop_
_entity.id
_entity.type
_entity.pdbx_description
1 polymer ?
#
loop_
_entity_poly.entity_id
_entity_poly.type
_entity_poly.pdbx_seq_one_letter_code
_entity_poly.pdbx_strand_id
1 'polypeptide(L)'
;MAKFSRNAVAAGKQIAIVIDDIGNHQRDLETLNLPGKISYSILPHTPYSQIFARLASQSDKELLLHIPMQALDNSKALGPGALTSDMNKQQLQHTLGNALATLPQVKGVNNHMGSALTQENLPMKWTMEVLKKRNLYFLDSR
;
A
#
# COMPACT_ATOMS: atom_id res chain seq x y z
N MET A 1 -31.07 -19.75 -30.18
CA MET A 1 -30.02 -18.78 -29.82
C MET A 1 -30.45 -18.04 -28.56
N ALA A 2 -29.89 -18.38 -27.40
CA ALA A 2 -30.22 -17.72 -26.14
C ALA A 2 -29.42 -16.42 -26.02
N LYS A 3 -30.11 -15.28 -25.92
CA LYS A 3 -29.53 -13.98 -25.59
C LYS A 3 -29.24 -13.98 -24.08
N PHE A 4 -27.96 -13.95 -23.71
CA PHE A 4 -27.59 -13.67 -22.32
C PHE A 4 -27.84 -12.18 -22.03
N SER A 5 -28.78 -11.94 -21.12
CA SER A 5 -29.04 -10.63 -20.55
C SER A 5 -27.83 -10.20 -19.72
N ARG A 6 -27.28 -9.01 -20.00
CA ARG A 6 -26.33 -8.35 -19.10
C ARG A 6 -27.12 -7.93 -17.87
N ASN A 7 -26.92 -8.63 -16.74
CA ASN A 7 -27.39 -8.15 -15.45
C ASN A 7 -26.68 -6.82 -15.17
N ALA A 8 -27.44 -5.73 -15.26
CA ALA A 8 -27.03 -4.45 -14.70
C ALA A 8 -26.91 -4.65 -13.19
N VAL A 9 -25.66 -4.67 -12.69
CA VAL A 9 -25.43 -4.58 -11.26
C VAL A 9 -25.92 -3.20 -10.87
N ALA A 10 -27.02 -3.14 -10.11
CA ALA A 10 -27.49 -1.91 -9.50
C ALA A 10 -26.30 -1.24 -8.80
N ALA A 11 -26.12 0.06 -9.02
CA ALA A 11 -25.10 0.86 -8.35
C ALA A 11 -25.48 1.01 -6.85
N GLY A 12 -25.35 -0.08 -6.12
CA GLY A 12 -25.47 -0.11 -4.67
C GLY A 12 -24.31 0.65 -4.05
N LYS A 13 -24.49 1.10 -2.80
CA LYS A 13 -23.40 1.69 -2.01
C LYS A 13 -22.28 0.65 -1.89
N GLN A 14 -21.06 1.06 -2.21
CA GLN A 14 -19.87 0.21 -2.12
C GLN A 14 -19.04 0.62 -0.89
N ILE A 15 -18.45 -0.37 -0.23
CA ILE A 15 -17.54 -0.18 0.89
C ILE A 15 -16.25 -0.92 0.53
N ALA A 16 -15.11 -0.25 0.74
CA ALA A 16 -13.79 -0.87 0.71
C ALA A 16 -13.25 -0.94 2.14
N ILE A 17 -12.63 -2.07 2.50
CA ILE A 17 -11.98 -2.27 3.80
C ILE A 17 -10.52 -2.56 3.53
N VAL A 18 -9.64 -1.77 4.15
CA VAL A 18 -8.20 -1.96 4.12
C VAL A 18 -7.72 -2.27 5.53
N ILE A 19 -6.88 -3.28 5.68
CA ILE A 19 -6.18 -3.59 6.93
C ILE A 19 -4.72 -3.18 6.78
N ASP A 20 -4.32 -2.20 7.58
CA ASP A 20 -2.97 -1.62 7.59
C ASP A 20 -2.00 -2.41 8.48
N ASP A 21 -0.73 -2.00 8.45
CA ASP A 21 0.35 -2.52 9.30
C ASP A 21 0.66 -4.03 9.21
N ILE A 22 0.35 -4.64 8.07
CA ILE A 22 0.65 -6.06 7.83
C ILE A 22 2.15 -6.27 7.63
N GLY A 23 2.70 -7.30 8.28
CA GLY A 23 4.01 -7.88 7.96
C GLY A 23 4.99 -7.91 9.13
N ASN A 24 4.66 -7.29 10.27
CA ASN A 24 5.52 -7.31 11.45
C ASN A 24 5.44 -8.63 12.23
N HIS A 25 4.27 -9.28 12.24
CA HIS A 25 4.03 -10.42 13.12
C HIS A 25 3.50 -11.63 12.35
N GLN A 26 3.84 -12.83 12.84
CA GLN A 26 3.33 -14.07 12.27
C GLN A 26 1.79 -14.13 12.30
N ARG A 27 1.17 -13.59 13.36
CA ARG A 27 -0.29 -13.51 13.51
C ARG A 27 -0.97 -12.74 12.38
N ASP A 28 -0.26 -11.87 11.67
CA ASP A 28 -0.83 -11.12 10.55
C ASP A 28 -1.31 -12.09 9.45
N LEU A 29 -0.66 -13.25 9.29
CA LEU A 29 -1.05 -14.31 8.36
C LEU A 29 -2.46 -14.85 8.61
N GLU A 30 -2.94 -14.80 9.86
CA GLU A 30 -4.30 -15.26 10.20
C GLU A 30 -5.37 -14.41 9.53
N THR A 31 -5.05 -13.14 9.23
CA THR A 31 -5.98 -12.21 8.59
C THR A 31 -6.34 -12.64 7.17
N LEU A 32 -5.53 -13.50 6.51
CA LEU A 32 -5.84 -14.06 5.19
C LEU A 32 -7.11 -14.91 5.18
N ASN A 33 -7.50 -15.46 6.33
CA ASN A 33 -8.71 -16.27 6.47
C ASN A 33 -9.99 -15.43 6.63
N LEU A 34 -9.88 -14.09 6.70
CA LEU A 34 -11.05 -13.24 6.79
C LEU A 34 -11.92 -13.37 5.54
N PRO A 35 -13.24 -13.56 5.69
CA PRO A 35 -14.15 -13.71 4.54
C PRO A 35 -14.31 -12.40 3.78
N GLY A 36 -14.63 -12.51 2.49
CA GLY A 36 -14.95 -11.36 1.63
C GLY A 36 -13.73 -10.66 1.01
N LYS A 37 -13.99 -9.53 0.35
CA LYS A 37 -13.00 -8.72 -0.37
C LYS A 37 -12.39 -7.69 0.58
N ILE A 38 -11.27 -8.08 1.18
CA ILE A 38 -10.46 -7.25 2.07
C ILE A 38 -9.15 -6.93 1.35
N SER A 39 -8.76 -5.66 1.35
CA SER A 39 -7.45 -5.22 0.87
C SER A 39 -6.47 -5.15 2.04
N TYR A 40 -5.19 -5.39 1.80
CA TYR A 40 -4.14 -5.35 2.84
C TYR A 40 -3.05 -4.37 2.48
N SER A 41 -2.65 -3.53 3.44
CA SER A 41 -1.52 -2.60 3.32
C SER A 41 -0.31 -3.20 4.04
N ILE A 42 0.73 -3.55 3.28
CA ILE A 42 1.87 -4.31 3.77
C ILE A 42 3.07 -3.39 3.98
N LEU A 43 3.60 -3.35 5.20
CA LEU A 43 4.83 -2.63 5.52
C LEU A 43 6.02 -3.29 4.80
N PRO A 44 6.84 -2.55 4.04
CA PRO A 44 8.02 -3.11 3.39
C PRO A 44 9.08 -3.51 4.42
N HIS A 45 9.96 -4.43 4.04
CA HIS A 45 11.14 -4.83 4.82
C HIS A 45 10.84 -5.39 6.23
N THR A 46 9.59 -5.76 6.50
CA THR A 46 9.19 -6.45 7.73
C THR A 46 9.31 -7.97 7.58
N PRO A 47 9.51 -8.74 8.67
CA PRO A 47 9.82 -10.17 8.59
C PRO A 47 8.81 -11.02 7.82
N TYR A 48 7.53 -10.63 7.83
CA TYR A 48 6.44 -11.36 7.19
C TYR A 48 5.90 -10.70 5.91
N SER A 49 6.42 -9.54 5.49
CA SER A 49 5.95 -8.80 4.30
C SER A 49 5.85 -9.66 3.03
N GLN A 50 6.96 -10.29 2.63
CA GLN A 50 7.02 -11.05 1.38
C GLN A 50 6.22 -12.36 1.43
N ILE A 51 6.25 -13.07 2.57
CA ILE A 51 5.48 -14.30 2.72
C ILE A 51 3.98 -14.00 2.75
N PHE A 52 3.55 -12.93 3.42
CA PHE A 52 2.16 -12.48 3.38
C PHE A 52 1.75 -12.13 1.95
N ALA A 53 2.52 -11.30 1.25
CA ALA A 53 2.20 -10.89 -0.12
C ALA A 53 2.10 -12.08 -1.08
N ARG A 54 3.00 -13.07 -0.95
CA ARG A 54 2.96 -14.31 -1.74
C ARG A 54 1.67 -15.09 -1.47
N LEU A 55 1.33 -15.35 -0.21
CA LEU A 55 0.13 -16.11 0.15
C LEU A 55 -1.15 -15.35 -0.24
N ALA A 56 -1.20 -14.04 0.03
CA ALA A 56 -2.34 -13.20 -0.30
C ALA A 56 -2.57 -13.13 -1.82
N SER A 57 -1.50 -13.10 -2.64
CA SER A 57 -1.61 -13.09 -4.11
C SER A 57 -2.17 -14.39 -4.71
N GLN A 58 -2.19 -15.48 -3.95
CA GLN A 58 -2.84 -16.74 -4.35
C GLN A 58 -4.35 -16.73 -4.04
N SER A 59 -4.84 -15.67 -3.39
CA SER A 59 -6.23 -15.42 -3.07
C SER A 59 -6.74 -14.15 -3.75
N ASP A 60 -8.06 -13.97 -3.90
CA ASP A 60 -8.68 -12.78 -4.52
C ASP A 60 -8.62 -11.55 -3.58
N LYS A 61 -7.42 -11.25 -3.04
CA LYS A 61 -7.14 -10.17 -2.10
C LYS A 61 -6.26 -9.12 -2.79
N GLU A 62 -6.63 -7.85 -2.64
CA GLU A 62 -5.87 -6.74 -3.17
C GLU A 62 -4.79 -6.30 -2.17
N LEU A 63 -3.61 -5.94 -2.68
CA LEU A 63 -2.45 -5.59 -1.85
C LEU A 63 -1.99 -4.17 -2.15
N LEU A 64 -1.65 -3.44 -1.10
CA LEU A 64 -1.01 -2.13 -1.14
C LEU A 64 0.34 -2.19 -0.45
N LEU A 65 1.27 -1.38 -0.92
CA LEU A 65 2.48 -1.07 -0.16
C LEU A 65 2.12 -0.03 0.91
N HIS A 66 2.26 -0.37 2.20
CA HIS A 66 2.11 0.56 3.31
C HIS A 66 3.47 1.24 3.56
N ILE A 67 3.76 2.30 2.81
CA ILE A 67 5.08 2.94 2.84
C ILE A 67 5.20 3.87 4.06
N PRO A 68 6.24 3.72 4.91
CA PRO A 68 6.48 4.70 5.95
C PRO A 68 6.82 6.07 5.40
N MET A 69 6.17 7.09 5.96
CA MET A 69 6.36 8.47 5.56
C MET A 69 6.53 9.35 6.80
N GLN A 70 7.39 10.36 6.70
CA GLN A 70 7.66 11.28 7.80
C GLN A 70 6.38 11.91 8.37
N ALA A 71 6.24 11.84 9.68
CA ALA A 71 5.17 12.45 10.45
C ALA A 71 5.62 13.77 11.08
N LEU A 72 4.66 14.62 11.48
CA LEU A 72 4.92 15.79 12.32
C LEU A 72 5.35 15.36 13.73
N ASP A 73 4.81 14.25 14.22
CA ASP A 73 5.19 13.64 15.49
C ASP A 73 6.37 12.68 15.28
N ASN A 74 7.51 12.98 15.90
CA ASN A 74 8.74 12.19 15.83
C ASN A 74 8.89 11.20 17.00
N SER A 75 7.84 11.01 17.81
CA SER A 75 7.88 10.09 18.97
C SER A 75 7.95 8.61 18.57
N LYS A 76 7.51 8.28 17.35
CA LYS A 76 7.52 6.92 16.82
C LYS A 76 8.59 6.78 15.75
N ALA A 77 9.29 5.63 15.77
CA ALA A 77 10.18 5.28 14.67
C ALA A 77 9.37 5.10 13.38
N LEU A 78 9.84 5.68 12.28
CA LEU A 78 9.19 5.55 10.98
C LEU A 78 9.21 4.10 10.47
N GLY A 79 10.27 3.36 10.79
CA GLY A 79 10.51 2.02 10.26
C GLY A 79 11.36 2.03 8.98
N PRO A 80 11.74 0.84 8.48
CA PRO A 80 12.66 0.70 7.36
C PRO A 80 12.04 1.19 6.04
N GLY A 81 12.86 1.84 5.20
CA GLY A 81 12.43 2.33 3.89
C GLY A 81 11.55 3.59 3.94
N ALA A 82 11.57 4.33 5.04
CA ALA A 82 10.79 5.55 5.19
C ALA A 82 11.16 6.63 4.17
N LEU A 83 10.14 7.33 3.66
CA LEU A 83 10.31 8.53 2.85
C LEU A 83 10.28 9.76 3.75
N THR A 84 11.27 10.64 3.59
CA THR A 84 11.45 11.83 4.44
C THR A 84 11.68 13.08 3.60
N SER A 85 11.39 14.24 4.19
CA SER A 85 11.39 15.54 3.51
C SER A 85 12.79 16.03 3.15
N ASP A 86 13.82 15.54 3.83
CA ASP A 86 15.23 15.85 3.56
C ASP A 86 15.81 15.06 2.38
N MET A 87 15.10 14.04 1.88
CA MET A 87 15.52 13.30 0.70
C MET A 87 15.46 14.16 -0.55
N ASN A 88 16.50 14.08 -1.37
CA ASN A 88 16.39 14.55 -2.75
C ASN A 88 15.56 13.57 -3.61
N LYS A 89 15.20 14.01 -4.82
CA LYS A 89 14.39 13.22 -5.76
C LYS A 89 14.92 11.81 -6.00
N GLN A 90 16.23 11.67 -6.22
CA GLN A 90 16.84 10.38 -6.52
C GLN A 90 16.75 9.44 -5.32
N GLN A 91 17.05 9.94 -4.11
CA GLN A 91 16.94 9.17 -2.88
C GLN A 91 15.50 8.70 -2.65
N LEU A 92 14.52 9.61 -2.72
CA LEU A 92 13.12 9.27 -2.49
C LEU A 92 12.62 8.22 -3.50
N GLN A 93 12.90 8.43 -4.80
CA GLN A 93 12.45 7.50 -5.85
C GLN A 93 13.19 6.15 -5.78
N HIS A 94 14.45 6.14 -5.36
CA HIS A 94 15.21 4.90 -5.13
C HIS A 94 14.65 4.12 -3.94
N THR A 95 14.43 4.78 -2.80
CA THR A 95 13.86 4.17 -1.59
C THR A 95 12.48 3.58 -1.88
N LEU A 96 11.58 4.35 -2.49
CA LEU A 96 10.25 3.86 -2.88
C LEU A 96 10.34 2.72 -3.91
N GLY A 97 11.26 2.82 -4.88
CA GLY A 97 11.50 1.79 -5.87
C GLY A 97 11.94 0.46 -5.26
N ASN A 98 12.83 0.50 -4.25
CA ASN A 98 13.29 -0.68 -3.53
C ASN A 98 12.17 -1.31 -2.71
N ALA A 99 11.36 -0.50 -2.00
CA ALA A 99 10.19 -0.99 -1.27
C ALA A 99 9.22 -1.72 -2.21
N LEU A 100 8.87 -1.09 -3.34
CA LEU A 100 7.99 -1.69 -4.36
C LEU A 100 8.57 -2.97 -4.98
N ALA A 101 9.89 -3.06 -5.15
CA ALA A 101 10.53 -4.26 -5.68
C ALA A 101 10.40 -5.48 -4.75
N THR A 102 10.27 -5.27 -3.44
CA THR A 102 10.02 -6.36 -2.49
C THR A 102 8.58 -6.89 -2.54
N LEU A 103 7.65 -6.12 -3.09
CA LEU A 103 6.22 -6.41 -3.12
C LEU A 103 5.63 -6.18 -4.53
N PRO A 104 6.08 -6.93 -5.56
CA PRO A 104 5.67 -6.70 -6.95
C PRO A 104 4.16 -6.93 -7.21
N GLN A 105 3.44 -7.54 -6.26
CA GLN A 105 2.01 -7.86 -6.39
C GLN A 105 1.08 -6.67 -6.11
N VAL A 106 1.58 -5.58 -5.54
CA VAL A 106 0.74 -4.46 -5.08
C VAL A 106 0.04 -3.74 -6.24
N LYS A 107 -1.16 -3.21 -5.97
CA LYS A 107 -1.96 -2.41 -6.91
C LYS A 107 -1.93 -0.91 -6.60
N GLY A 108 -1.50 -0.56 -5.39
CA GLY A 108 -1.38 0.81 -4.95
C GLY A 108 -0.39 0.97 -3.81
N VAL A 109 -0.24 2.21 -3.37
CA VAL A 109 0.56 2.61 -2.23
C VAL A 109 -0.33 3.36 -1.26
N ASN A 110 -0.10 3.13 0.02
CA ASN A 110 -0.78 3.78 1.11
C ASN A 110 0.26 4.24 2.15
N ASN A 111 0.05 5.39 2.79
CA ASN A 111 1.00 5.94 3.75
C ASN A 111 0.84 5.30 5.14
N HIS A 112 1.95 4.85 5.72
CA HIS A 112 2.09 4.63 7.16
C HIS A 112 2.55 5.95 7.79
N MET A 113 1.71 6.53 8.65
CA MET A 113 1.85 7.92 9.14
C MET A 113 1.83 8.95 8.01
N GLY A 114 2.93 9.69 7.78
CA GLY A 114 3.03 10.63 6.68
C GLY A 114 2.47 12.03 6.93
N SER A 115 2.06 12.36 8.17
CA SER A 115 1.43 13.65 8.45
C SER A 115 2.28 14.88 8.11
N ALA A 116 3.62 14.76 8.01
CA ALA A 116 4.46 15.83 7.48
C ALA A 116 4.63 15.70 5.95
N LEU A 117 5.10 14.54 5.48
CA LEU A 117 5.49 14.36 4.08
C LEU A 117 4.32 14.55 3.11
N THR A 118 3.11 14.11 3.45
CA THR A 118 1.94 14.20 2.55
C THR A 118 1.46 15.64 2.35
N GLN A 119 1.90 16.59 3.20
CA GLN A 119 1.64 18.02 3.03
C GLN A 119 2.64 18.70 2.09
N GLU A 120 3.74 18.04 1.74
CA GLU A 120 4.79 18.61 0.91
C GLU A 120 4.60 18.29 -0.57
N ASN A 121 4.31 19.33 -1.35
CA ASN A 121 4.04 19.22 -2.78
C ASN A 121 5.18 18.53 -3.57
N LEU A 122 6.44 18.84 -3.25
CA LEU A 122 7.57 18.41 -4.06
C LEU A 122 7.94 16.93 -3.83
N PRO A 123 8.14 16.44 -2.59
CA PRO A 123 8.27 15.01 -2.31
C PRO A 123 7.09 14.19 -2.83
N MET A 124 5.85 14.64 -2.61
CA MET A 124 4.67 13.92 -3.11
C MET A 124 4.59 13.90 -4.63
N LYS A 125 5.01 14.96 -5.34
CA LYS A 125 5.14 14.92 -6.81
C LYS A 125 6.10 13.82 -7.24
N TRP A 126 7.26 13.67 -6.59
CA TRP A 126 8.22 12.62 -6.92
C TRP A 126 7.70 11.21 -6.63
N THR A 127 6.95 11.04 -5.54
CA THR A 127 6.21 9.81 -5.22
C THR A 127 5.25 9.46 -6.36
N MET A 128 4.38 10.40 -6.74
CA MET A 128 3.36 10.19 -7.77
C MET A 128 3.95 9.91 -9.15
N GLU A 129 5.12 10.47 -9.48
CA GLU A 129 5.85 10.12 -10.71
C GLU A 129 6.24 8.64 -10.76
N VAL A 130 6.68 8.05 -9.64
CA VAL A 130 7.00 6.62 -9.55
C VAL A 130 5.75 5.78 -9.71
N LEU A 131 4.67 6.15 -9.02
CA LEU A 131 3.43 5.38 -9.03
C LEU A 131 2.78 5.39 -10.41
N LYS A 132 2.74 6.56 -11.06
CA LYS A 132 2.24 6.72 -12.43
C LYS A 132 3.00 5.85 -13.43
N LYS A 133 4.35 5.81 -13.35
CA LYS A 133 5.17 4.95 -14.23
C LYS A 133 4.86 3.45 -14.06
N ARG A 134 4.35 3.05 -12.90
CA ARG A 134 4.04 1.65 -12.55
C ARG A 134 2.55 1.33 -12.59
N ASN A 135 1.70 2.28 -13.00
CA ASN A 135 0.23 2.15 -12.98
C ASN A 135 -0.33 1.81 -11.59
N LEU A 136 0.23 2.42 -10.54
CA LEU A 136 -0.21 2.26 -9.15
C LEU A 136 -1.03 3.49 -8.71
N TYR A 137 -2.05 3.28 -7.89
CA TYR A 137 -2.78 4.38 -7.23
C TYR A 137 -2.17 4.71 -5.86
N PHE A 138 -2.56 5.87 -5.32
CA PHE A 138 -2.24 6.27 -3.95
C PHE A 138 -3.52 6.33 -3.12
N LEU A 139 -3.52 5.73 -1.94
CA LEU A 139 -4.57 5.81 -0.94
C LEU A 139 -4.03 6.58 0.27
N ASP A 140 -4.60 7.75 0.55
CA ASP A 140 -4.20 8.60 1.68
C ASP A 140 -4.92 8.16 2.97
N SER A 141 -4.19 7.67 3.97
CA SER A 141 -4.71 7.39 5.31
C SER A 141 -4.83 8.70 6.09
N ARG A 142 -6.06 9.18 6.32
CA ARG A 142 -6.40 10.39 7.08
C ARG A 142 -7.24 10.10 8.31
#